data_AF-A0A1L5KTJ0-F1
#
_entry.id   AF-A0A1L5KTJ0-F1
#
_cell.length_a   1.000
_cell.length_b   1.000
_cell.length_c   1.000
_cell.angle_alpha   90.00
_cell.angle_beta   90.00
_cell.angle_gamma   90.00
#
_symmetry.space_group_name_H-M   'P 1'
#
loop_
_entity.id
_entity.type
_entity.pdbx_description
1 polymer ?
#
loop_
_entity_poly.entity_id
_entity_poly.type
_entity_poly.pdbx_seq_one_letter_code
_entity_poly.pdbx_strand_id
1 'polypeptide(L)'
;MKYVCTVISVADIGTARKFYEELFGLEVYQDYGKNIAFSCGLALQQDFDWLVSIPKEKVLKKSNNAEVVFEEQDFDGFLNRLKEYPEIEYLGEVIEHSWGQRVIRFYDLDGHLIEVGEDMKMVVRRFLNTGMTMEEVSERMDVSIEDLGKLLDR
;
A
#
# COMPACT_ATOMS: atom_id res chain seq x y z
N MET A 1 14.65 14.42 15.19
CA MET A 1 13.84 13.19 15.18
C MET A 1 13.84 12.65 13.76
N LYS A 2 13.93 11.33 13.54
CA LYS A 2 13.92 10.70 12.21
C LYS A 2 12.82 9.63 12.18
N TYR A 3 11.91 9.71 11.22
CA TYR A 3 10.98 8.61 10.93
C TYR A 3 11.74 7.49 10.22
N VAL A 4 11.52 6.24 10.65
CA VAL A 4 12.28 5.08 10.17
C VAL A 4 11.39 4.10 9.41
N CYS A 5 10.31 3.63 10.03
CA CYS A 5 9.36 2.70 9.42
C CYS A 5 8.02 2.72 10.15
N THR A 6 7.00 2.14 9.52
CA THR A 6 5.77 1.71 10.18
C THR A 6 5.86 0.22 10.47
N VAL A 7 5.51 -0.18 11.69
CA VAL A 7 5.48 -1.59 12.12
C VAL A 7 4.04 -2.04 12.25
N ILE A 8 3.67 -3.12 11.57
CA ILE A 8 2.36 -3.77 11.70
C ILE A 8 2.48 -5.13 12.40
N SER A 9 1.46 -5.47 13.17
CA SER A 9 1.40 -6.72 13.95
C SER A 9 0.96 -7.90 13.09
N VAL A 10 1.71 -8.99 13.05
CA VAL A 10 1.36 -10.20 12.28
C VAL A 10 1.29 -11.43 13.17
N ALA A 11 0.44 -12.40 12.83
CA ALA A 11 0.29 -13.62 13.62
C ALA A 11 1.47 -14.59 13.41
N ASP A 12 1.93 -14.72 12.17
CA ASP A 12 3.05 -15.57 11.78
C ASP A 12 3.98 -14.83 10.82
N ILE A 13 5.23 -14.61 11.25
CA ILE A 13 6.20 -13.80 10.51
C ILE A 13 6.58 -14.42 9.17
N GLY A 14 6.64 -15.76 9.08
CA GLY A 14 7.02 -16.46 7.85
C GLY A 14 5.94 -16.36 6.78
N THR A 15 4.70 -16.57 7.17
CA THR A 15 3.53 -16.48 6.29
C THR A 15 3.30 -15.04 5.82
N ALA A 16 3.37 -14.07 6.74
CA ALA A 16 3.22 -12.66 6.39
C ALA A 16 4.37 -12.17 5.50
N ARG A 17 5.63 -12.53 5.79
CA ARG A 17 6.77 -12.22 4.93
C ARG A 17 6.55 -12.72 3.52
N LYS A 18 6.20 -14.00 3.37
CA LYS A 18 5.96 -14.63 2.07
C LYS A 18 4.86 -13.91 1.29
N PHE A 19 3.76 -13.54 1.96
CA PHE A 19 2.68 -12.75 1.36
C PHE A 19 3.19 -11.43 0.77
N TYR A 20 3.96 -10.65 1.54
CA TYR A 20 4.48 -9.37 1.08
C TYR A 20 5.60 -9.50 0.01
N GLU A 21 6.46 -10.53 0.10
CA GLU A 21 7.48 -10.80 -0.93
C GLU A 21 6.84 -11.26 -2.25
N GLU A 22 5.86 -12.18 -2.21
CA GLU A 22 5.31 -12.81 -3.42
C GLU A 22 4.21 -11.98 -4.10
N LEU A 23 3.29 -11.37 -3.34
CA LEU A 23 2.19 -10.60 -3.93
C LEU A 23 2.65 -9.18 -4.34
N PHE A 24 3.43 -8.52 -3.48
CA PHE A 24 3.85 -7.13 -3.66
C PHE A 24 5.28 -6.99 -4.19
N GLY A 25 6.08 -8.06 -4.22
CA GLY A 25 7.47 -7.98 -4.65
C GLY A 25 8.37 -7.20 -3.67
N LEU A 26 7.99 -7.09 -2.39
CA LEU A 26 8.78 -6.32 -1.43
C LEU A 26 10.11 -6.99 -1.12
N GLU A 27 11.18 -6.21 -1.07
CA GLU A 27 12.51 -6.72 -0.73
C GLU A 27 12.78 -6.59 0.77
N VAL A 28 13.22 -7.69 1.40
CA VAL A 28 13.66 -7.66 2.80
C VAL A 28 14.95 -6.86 2.93
N TYR A 29 14.90 -5.83 3.77
CA TYR A 29 16.04 -5.00 4.13
C TYR A 29 16.77 -5.55 5.37
N GLN A 30 16.02 -5.95 6.40
CA GLN A 30 16.57 -6.50 7.64
C GLN A 30 15.66 -7.60 8.19
N ASP A 31 16.28 -8.67 8.72
CA ASP A 31 15.60 -9.81 9.32
C ASP A 31 16.16 -10.03 10.74
N TYR A 32 15.27 -9.91 11.72
CA TYR A 32 15.54 -10.12 13.14
C TYR A 32 14.72 -11.29 13.72
N GLY A 33 14.31 -12.23 12.87
CA GLY A 33 13.50 -13.38 13.25
C GLY A 33 12.02 -13.02 13.39
N LYS A 34 11.60 -12.48 14.54
CA LYS A 34 10.19 -12.10 14.78
C LYS A 34 9.83 -10.70 14.25
N ASN A 35 10.84 -9.97 13.78
CA ASN A 35 10.71 -8.65 13.17
C ASN A 35 11.40 -8.65 11.81
N ILE A 36 10.71 -8.22 10.77
CA ILE A 36 11.26 -8.09 9.42
C ILE A 36 10.96 -6.69 8.92
N ALA A 37 11.97 -6.00 8.39
CA ALA A 37 11.81 -4.71 7.75
C ALA A 37 12.05 -4.83 6.25
N PHE A 38 11.16 -4.24 5.44
CA PHE A 38 11.29 -4.14 3.99
C PHE A 38 11.95 -2.82 3.59
N SER A 39 12.51 -2.79 2.37
CA SER A 39 13.18 -1.62 1.80
C SER A 39 12.25 -0.40 1.62
N CYS A 40 10.94 -0.62 1.52
CA CYS A 40 9.93 0.43 1.36
C CYS A 40 9.52 1.14 2.67
N GLY A 41 10.07 0.74 3.83
CA GLY A 41 9.75 1.34 5.13
C GLY A 41 8.55 0.73 5.86
N LEU A 42 8.03 -0.40 5.37
CA LEU A 42 7.12 -1.28 6.11
C LEU A 42 7.93 -2.30 6.93
N ALA A 43 7.49 -2.60 8.14
CA ALA A 43 8.02 -3.66 8.96
C ALA A 43 6.90 -4.53 9.56
N LEU A 44 7.17 -5.82 9.69
CA LEU A 44 6.29 -6.83 10.27
C LEU A 44 6.80 -7.22 11.65
N GLN A 45 5.89 -7.42 12.60
CA GLN A 45 6.22 -7.89 13.95
C GLN A 45 5.27 -8.99 14.40
N GLN A 46 5.81 -10.18 14.67
CA GLN A 46 5.11 -11.22 15.42
C GLN A 46 5.24 -10.99 16.93
N ASP A 47 4.24 -11.39 17.72
CA ASP A 47 4.17 -11.11 19.17
C ASP A 47 4.23 -9.59 19.45
N PHE A 48 3.43 -8.81 18.71
CA PHE A 48 3.43 -7.35 18.80
C PHE A 48 3.03 -6.84 20.19
N ASP A 49 2.10 -7.51 20.86
CA ASP A 49 1.67 -7.19 22.22
C ASP A 49 2.84 -7.23 23.22
N TRP A 50 3.75 -8.19 23.06
CA TRP A 50 5.01 -8.25 23.81
C TRP A 50 5.92 -7.07 23.46
N LEU A 51 6.11 -6.77 22.17
CA LEU A 51 6.98 -5.68 21.71
C LEU A 51 6.56 -4.34 22.34
N VAL A 52 5.25 -4.04 22.34
CA VAL A 52 4.72 -2.75 22.80
C VAL A 52 4.21 -2.78 24.24
N SER A 53 4.37 -3.90 24.95
CA SER A 53 4.00 -4.07 26.36
C SER A 53 2.51 -3.82 26.67
N ILE A 54 1.61 -4.42 25.89
CA ILE A 54 0.16 -4.35 26.10
C ILE A 54 -0.46 -5.77 26.23
N PRO A 55 -1.66 -5.91 26.81
CA PRO A 55 -2.41 -7.16 26.74
C PRO A 55 -2.74 -7.54 25.30
N LYS A 56 -2.67 -8.83 24.97
CA LYS A 56 -2.88 -9.36 23.62
C LYS A 56 -4.23 -8.97 23.03
N GLU A 57 -5.25 -8.85 23.86
CA GLU A 57 -6.63 -8.52 23.50
C GLU A 57 -6.77 -7.06 23.02
N LYS A 58 -5.77 -6.22 23.28
CA LYS A 58 -5.70 -4.84 22.77
C LYS A 58 -5.11 -4.74 21.37
N VAL A 59 -4.53 -5.81 20.84
CA VAL A 59 -4.12 -5.87 19.43
C VAL A 59 -5.36 -6.22 18.60
N LEU A 60 -6.00 -5.18 18.07
CA LEU A 60 -7.25 -5.31 17.32
C LEU A 60 -6.97 -5.70 15.86
N LYS A 61 -7.79 -6.58 15.31
CA LYS A 61 -7.85 -6.86 13.87
C LYS A 61 -8.92 -5.97 13.23
N LYS A 62 -8.67 -5.50 12.00
CA LYS A 62 -9.60 -4.64 11.24
C LYS A 62 -10.07 -3.42 12.03
N SER A 63 -9.14 -2.72 12.68
CA SER A 63 -9.43 -1.47 13.39
C SER A 63 -9.90 -0.35 12.46
N ASN A 64 -9.63 -0.47 11.14
CA ASN A 64 -10.06 0.46 10.09
C ASN A 64 -9.73 1.92 10.38
N ASN A 65 -8.62 2.16 11.08
CA ASN A 65 -8.15 3.49 11.49
C ASN A 65 -6.85 3.91 10.80
N ALA A 66 -6.26 3.03 10.00
CA ALA A 66 -5.08 3.27 9.18
C ALA A 66 -5.12 2.33 7.96
N GLU A 67 -4.49 2.73 6.86
CA GLU A 67 -4.23 1.88 5.71
C GLU A 67 -2.74 1.93 5.33
N VAL A 68 -2.23 0.82 4.77
CA VAL A 68 -0.91 0.76 4.14
C VAL A 68 -1.11 0.97 2.65
N VAL A 69 -0.53 2.05 2.11
CA VAL A 69 -0.76 2.48 0.73
C VAL A 69 0.43 2.12 -0.15
N PHE A 70 0.15 1.48 -1.28
CA PHE A 70 1.13 1.20 -2.34
C PHE A 70 0.66 1.79 -3.67
N GLU A 71 1.63 2.16 -4.50
CA GLU A 71 1.43 2.49 -5.90
C GLU A 71 2.05 1.40 -6.76
N GLU A 72 1.36 1.03 -7.84
CA GLU A 72 1.77 -0.03 -8.77
C GLU A 72 1.70 0.48 -10.22
N GLN A 73 2.75 0.17 -10.98
CA GLN A 73 2.83 0.53 -12.40
C GLN A 73 2.05 -0.47 -13.26
N ASP A 74 2.08 -1.76 -12.94
CA ASP A 74 1.25 -2.77 -13.60
C ASP A 74 0.03 -3.10 -12.75
N PHE A 75 -0.88 -2.12 -12.60
CA PHE A 75 -2.04 -2.24 -11.71
C PHE A 75 -2.93 -3.43 -12.10
N ASP A 76 -3.22 -3.58 -13.41
CA ASP A 76 -4.04 -4.69 -13.90
C ASP A 76 -3.32 -6.05 -13.73
N GLY A 77 -1.98 -6.09 -13.87
CA GLY A 77 -1.17 -7.26 -13.53
C GLY A 77 -1.21 -7.60 -12.04
N PHE A 78 -1.12 -6.61 -11.15
CA PHE A 78 -1.29 -6.80 -9.71
C PHE A 78 -2.67 -7.36 -9.37
N LEU A 79 -3.75 -6.83 -9.96
CA LEU A 79 -5.10 -7.37 -9.76
C LEU A 79 -5.20 -8.85 -10.18
N ASN A 80 -4.44 -9.28 -11.19
CA ASN A 80 -4.41 -10.69 -11.58
C ASN A 80 -3.65 -11.55 -10.57
N ARG A 81 -2.50 -11.09 -10.06
CA ARG A 81 -1.77 -11.78 -8.98
C ARG A 81 -2.62 -11.89 -7.71
N LEU A 82 -3.33 -10.81 -7.35
CA LEU A 82 -4.18 -10.76 -6.16
C LEU A 82 -5.29 -11.83 -6.17
N LYS A 83 -5.82 -12.19 -7.35
CA LYS A 83 -6.83 -13.25 -7.50
C LYS A 83 -6.31 -14.65 -7.13
N GLU A 84 -4.99 -14.85 -7.09
CA GLU A 84 -4.38 -16.12 -6.71
C GLU A 84 -4.45 -16.38 -5.19
N TYR A 85 -4.91 -15.39 -4.41
CA TYR A 85 -5.06 -15.43 -2.95
C TYR A 85 -6.55 -15.35 -2.57
N PRO A 86 -7.31 -16.46 -2.68
CA PRO A 86 -8.76 -16.48 -2.45
C PRO A 86 -9.16 -16.21 -0.99
N GLU A 87 -8.23 -16.28 -0.05
CA GLU A 87 -8.43 -15.98 1.36
C GLU A 87 -8.46 -14.48 1.68
N ILE A 88 -8.01 -13.62 0.75
CA ILE A 88 -7.98 -12.17 0.93
C ILE A 88 -9.41 -11.63 0.96
N GLU A 89 -9.72 -10.89 2.01
CA GLU A 89 -10.98 -10.18 2.13
C GLU A 89 -10.87 -8.79 1.53
N TYR A 90 -11.70 -8.52 0.53
CA TYR A 90 -11.80 -7.23 -0.13
C TYR A 90 -12.73 -6.31 0.65
N LEU A 91 -12.33 -5.04 0.83
CA LEU A 91 -13.22 -4.03 1.39
C LEU A 91 -14.28 -3.61 0.36
N GLY A 92 -13.97 -3.72 -0.93
CA GLY A 92 -14.87 -3.44 -2.04
C GLY A 92 -14.25 -3.79 -3.38
N GLU A 93 -14.94 -3.42 -4.45
CA GLU A 93 -14.42 -3.54 -5.81
C GLU A 93 -13.35 -2.49 -6.11
N VAL A 94 -12.72 -2.59 -7.28
CA VAL A 94 -11.86 -1.51 -7.80
C VAL A 94 -12.70 -0.26 -7.96
N ILE A 95 -12.25 0.85 -7.40
CA ILE A 95 -12.88 2.16 -7.56
C ILE A 95 -11.94 3.11 -8.30
N GLU A 96 -12.52 4.09 -8.98
CA GLU A 96 -11.78 5.23 -9.52
C GLU A 96 -12.07 6.44 -8.64
N HIS A 97 -11.01 7.03 -8.08
CA HIS A 97 -11.14 8.24 -7.28
C HIS A 97 -11.52 9.45 -8.12
N SER A 98 -12.01 10.50 -7.47
CA SER A 98 -12.42 11.73 -8.14
C SER A 98 -11.27 12.42 -8.85
N TRP A 99 -10.00 12.09 -8.59
CA TRP A 99 -8.79 12.56 -9.32
C TRP A 99 -8.32 11.58 -10.42
N GLY A 100 -9.06 10.50 -10.69
CA GLY A 100 -8.86 9.58 -11.81
C GLY A 100 -7.90 8.42 -11.58
N GLN A 101 -7.42 8.21 -10.36
CA GLN A 101 -6.63 7.05 -9.98
C GLN A 101 -7.55 5.85 -9.70
N ARG A 102 -7.26 4.69 -10.32
CA ARG A 102 -7.89 3.43 -9.92
C ARG A 102 -7.19 2.85 -8.70
N VAL A 103 -7.96 2.35 -7.74
CA VAL A 103 -7.45 1.71 -6.53
C VAL A 103 -8.28 0.48 -6.16
N ILE A 104 -7.66 -0.42 -5.40
CA ILE A 104 -8.35 -1.52 -4.73
C ILE A 104 -7.98 -1.53 -3.25
N ARG A 105 -8.96 -1.85 -2.40
CA ARG A 105 -8.78 -1.99 -0.96
C ARG A 105 -9.13 -3.38 -0.48
N PHE A 106 -8.25 -3.96 0.32
CA PHE A 106 -8.40 -5.30 0.88
C PHE A 106 -7.62 -5.40 2.19
N TYR A 107 -7.82 -6.50 2.91
CA TYR A 107 -7.08 -6.79 4.13
C TYR A 107 -5.94 -7.75 3.86
N ASP A 108 -4.80 -7.53 4.51
CA ASP A 108 -3.77 -8.55 4.60
C ASP A 108 -4.22 -9.75 5.47
N LEU A 109 -3.33 -10.73 5.63
CA LEU A 109 -3.61 -11.96 6.38
C LEU A 109 -3.98 -11.71 7.87
N ASP A 110 -3.66 -10.54 8.41
CA ASP A 110 -3.89 -10.18 9.80
C ASP A 110 -4.91 -9.06 10.01
N GLY A 111 -5.56 -8.59 8.94
CA GLY A 111 -6.64 -7.62 9.00
C GLY A 111 -6.17 -6.16 8.96
N HIS A 112 -4.98 -5.89 8.44
CA HIS A 112 -4.52 -4.54 8.13
C HIS A 112 -5.09 -4.09 6.80
N LEU A 113 -5.71 -2.91 6.77
CA LEU A 113 -6.25 -2.36 5.54
C LEU A 113 -5.09 -1.97 4.61
N ILE A 114 -5.13 -2.45 3.38
CA ILE A 114 -4.19 -2.10 2.32
C ILE A 114 -4.94 -1.41 1.21
N GLU A 115 -4.36 -0.33 0.69
CA GLU A 115 -4.71 0.23 -0.61
C GLU A 115 -3.57 -0.04 -1.58
N VAL A 116 -3.91 -0.55 -2.77
CA VAL A 116 -3.02 -0.50 -3.92
C VAL A 116 -3.68 0.35 -4.99
N GLY A 117 -2.99 1.39 -5.43
CA GLY A 117 -3.43 2.30 -6.47
C GLY A 117 -2.53 2.28 -7.70
N GLU A 118 -3.04 2.80 -8.80
CA GLU A 118 -2.18 3.14 -9.94
C GLU A 118 -1.11 4.14 -9.52
N ASP A 119 0.11 3.95 -10.03
CA ASP A 119 1.19 4.94 -9.94
C ASP A 119 0.71 6.31 -10.43
N MET A 120 0.85 7.31 -9.57
CA MET A 120 0.25 8.62 -9.82
C MET A 120 0.88 9.30 -11.04
N LYS A 121 2.15 9.01 -11.34
CA LYS A 121 2.85 9.56 -12.50
C LYS A 121 2.27 9.01 -13.79
N MET A 122 1.85 7.75 -13.80
CA MET A 122 1.09 7.19 -14.90
C MET A 122 -0.30 7.83 -15.05
N VAL A 123 -1.01 8.11 -13.95
CA VAL A 123 -2.31 8.77 -13.98
C VAL A 123 -2.20 10.16 -14.64
N VAL A 124 -1.21 10.96 -14.23
CA VAL A 124 -0.93 12.27 -14.84
C VAL A 124 -0.61 12.13 -16.33
N ARG A 125 0.29 11.20 -16.69
CA ARG A 125 0.64 10.95 -18.10
C ARG A 125 -0.55 10.50 -18.94
N ARG A 126 -1.47 9.70 -18.37
CA ARG A 126 -2.69 9.27 -19.04
C ARG A 126 -3.54 10.48 -19.43
N PHE A 127 -3.75 11.44 -18.53
CA PHE A 127 -4.51 12.65 -18.86
C PHE A 127 -3.81 13.50 -19.94
N LEU A 128 -2.51 13.73 -19.81
CA LEU A 128 -1.75 14.49 -20.83
C LEU A 128 -1.82 13.82 -22.20
N ASN A 129 -1.77 12.48 -22.26
CA ASN A 129 -1.89 11.72 -23.50
C ASN A 129 -3.30 11.80 -24.12
N THR A 130 -4.33 12.16 -23.36
CA THR A 130 -5.67 12.47 -23.91
C THR A 130 -5.77 13.87 -24.52
N GLY A 131 -4.71 14.68 -24.43
CA GLY A 131 -4.65 16.04 -24.97
C GLY A 131 -4.92 17.13 -23.94
N MET A 132 -5.09 16.78 -22.66
CA MET A 132 -5.24 17.77 -21.60
C MET A 132 -3.96 18.58 -21.40
N THR A 133 -4.08 19.87 -21.10
CA THR A 133 -2.95 20.70 -20.67
C THR A 133 -2.59 20.44 -19.20
N MET A 134 -1.41 20.88 -18.76
CA MET A 134 -1.01 20.77 -17.36
C MET A 134 -1.98 21.51 -16.42
N GLU A 135 -2.53 22.64 -16.86
CA GLU A 135 -3.54 23.40 -16.13
C GLU A 135 -4.83 22.59 -15.96
N GLU A 136 -5.31 21.95 -17.03
CA GLU A 136 -6.52 21.12 -16.97
C GLU A 136 -6.30 19.87 -16.09
N VAL A 137 -5.12 19.28 -16.11
CA VAL A 137 -4.77 18.15 -15.21
C VAL A 137 -4.70 18.62 -13.75
N SER A 138 -4.13 19.80 -13.51
CA SER A 138 -4.09 20.43 -12.19
C SER A 138 -5.49 20.64 -11.62
N GLU A 139 -6.41 21.20 -12.40
CA GLU A 139 -7.81 21.36 -12.01
C GLU A 139 -8.53 20.02 -11.81
N ARG A 140 -8.29 19.04 -12.70
CA ARG A 140 -8.94 17.73 -12.67
C ARG A 140 -8.53 16.89 -11.45
N MET A 141 -7.30 17.05 -10.97
CA MET A 141 -6.75 16.29 -9.84
C MET A 141 -6.79 17.06 -8.52
N ASP A 142 -7.14 18.35 -8.54
CA ASP A 142 -7.06 19.27 -7.39
C ASP A 142 -5.64 19.34 -6.79
N VAL A 143 -4.63 19.40 -7.67
CA VAL A 143 -3.20 19.41 -7.31
C VAL A 143 -2.51 20.55 -8.04
N SER A 144 -1.57 21.24 -7.39
CA SER A 144 -0.83 22.35 -8.01
C SER A 144 0.01 21.87 -9.21
N ILE A 145 0.17 22.71 -10.24
CA ILE A 145 1.05 22.43 -11.39
C ILE A 145 2.50 22.14 -10.92
N GLU A 146 2.96 22.82 -9.87
CA GLU A 146 4.28 22.59 -9.29
C GLU A 146 4.42 21.16 -8.76
N ASP A 147 3.42 20.68 -8.01
CA ASP A 147 3.46 19.33 -7.44
C ASP A 147 3.27 18.25 -8.51
N LEU A 148 2.47 18.52 -9.54
CA LEU A 148 2.41 17.66 -10.73
C LEU A 148 3.77 17.58 -11.43
N GLY A 149 4.51 18.69 -11.53
CA GLY A 149 5.87 18.72 -12.06
C GLY A 149 6.82 17.82 -11.27
N LYS A 150 6.85 17.98 -9.93
CA LYS A 150 7.66 17.12 -9.04
C LYS A 150 7.35 15.64 -9.22
N LEU A 151 6.08 15.32 -9.43
CA LEU A 151 5.59 13.96 -9.60
C LEU A 151 6.00 13.36 -10.96
N LEU A 152 6.02 14.17 -12.02
CA LEU A 152 6.50 13.77 -13.35
C LEU A 152 8.03 13.63 -13.43
N ASP A 153 8.76 14.36 -12.60
CA ASP A 153 10.24 14.36 -12.57
C ASP A 153 10.86 13.26 -11.70
N ARG A 154 10.06 12.62 -10.84
CA ARG A 154 10.46 11.46 -10.01
C ARG A 154 10.81 10.23 -10.84
#